data_AF-A0AAV1KSA8-F1
#
_entry.id   AF-A0AAV1KSA8-F1
#
_cell.length_a   1.000
_cell.length_b   1.000
_cell.length_c   1.000
_cell.angle_alpha   90.00
_cell.angle_beta   90.00
_cell.angle_gamma   90.00
#
_symmetry.space_group_name_H-M   'P 1'
#
loop_
_entity.id
_entity.type
_entity.pdbx_description
1 polymer ?
#
loop_
_entity_poly.entity_id
_entity_poly.type
_entity_poly.pdbx_seq_one_letter_code
_entity_poly.pdbx_strand_id
1 'polypeptide(L)'
;MSKQDIVNELHKAARRNFSRQHTIIKGIDDLWQADLIDFQKYFTFNKGYKYVLVVIDALSKYVWVRPLKTEHKNYVKNAMQS
;
A
#
# COMPACT_ATOMS: atom_id res chain seq x y z
N MET A 1 1.31 -25.40 -36.59
CA MET A 1 0.90 -24.53 -35.46
C MET A 1 -0.60 -24.35 -35.55
N SER A 2 -1.35 -24.68 -34.50
CA SER A 2 -2.82 -24.60 -34.54
C SER A 2 -3.30 -23.15 -34.38
N LYS A 3 -4.52 -22.84 -34.82
CA LYS A 3 -5.13 -21.50 -34.58
C LYS A 3 -5.17 -21.13 -33.10
N GLN A 4 -5.41 -22.11 -32.22
CA GLN A 4 -5.39 -21.91 -30.77
C GLN A 4 -4.02 -21.43 -30.28
N ASP A 5 -2.93 -21.98 -30.82
CA ASP A 5 -1.56 -21.63 -30.38
C ASP A 5 -1.23 -20.18 -30.71
N ILE A 6 -1.62 -19.70 -31.90
CA ILE A 6 -1.40 -18.33 -32.36
C ILE A 6 -2.18 -17.34 -31.49
N VAL A 7 -3.44 -17.65 -31.17
CA VAL A 7 -4.29 -16.81 -30.32
C VAL A 7 -3.69 -16.69 -28.90
N ASN A 8 -3.22 -17.81 -28.35
CA ASN A 8 -2.61 -17.82 -27.02
C ASN A 8 -1.29 -17.04 -26.97
N GLU A 9 -0.48 -17.09 -28.03
CA GLU A 9 0.77 -16.34 -28.13
C GLU A 9 0.50 -14.82 -28.26
N LEU A 10 -0.44 -14.43 -29.12
CA LEU A 10 -0.78 -13.03 -29.39
C LEU A 10 -1.38 -12.32 -28.17
N HIS A 11 -2.21 -13.03 -27.39
CA HIS A 11 -2.88 -12.48 -26.20
C HIS A 11 -2.08 -12.70 -24.91
N LYS A 12 -0.88 -13.27 -24.98
CA LYS A 12 -0.02 -13.41 -23.81
C LYS A 12 0.44 -12.03 -23.36
N ALA A 13 0.19 -11.69 -22.09
CA ALA A 13 0.66 -10.44 -21.52
C ALA A 13 2.19 -10.30 -21.71
N ALA A 14 2.62 -9.14 -22.21
CA ALA A 14 4.03 -8.85 -22.41
C ALA A 14 4.76 -8.91 -21.05
N ARG A 15 5.74 -9.83 -20.92
CA ARG A 15 6.58 -9.92 -19.73
C ARG A 15 7.55 -8.73 -19.70
N ARG A 16 7.21 -7.69 -18.93
CA ARG A 16 8.09 -6.53 -18.71
C ARG A 16 8.97 -6.78 -17.50
N ASN A 17 10.23 -7.16 -17.75
CA ASN A 17 11.25 -7.19 -16.72
C ASN A 17 11.85 -5.79 -16.61
N PHE A 18 11.46 -5.05 -15.58
CA PHE A 18 12.07 -3.76 -15.24
C PHE A 18 12.94 -3.93 -14.00
N SER A 19 14.08 -3.24 -13.98
CA SER A 19 14.91 -3.17 -12.79
C SER A 19 14.09 -2.55 -11.65
N ARG A 20 13.94 -3.27 -10.55
CA ARG A 20 13.29 -2.79 -9.33
C ARG A 20 14.36 -2.65 -8.25
N GLN A 21 14.25 -1.59 -7.45
CA GLN A 21 15.06 -1.53 -6.24
C GLN A 21 14.58 -2.61 -5.27
N HIS A 22 15.53 -3.41 -4.78
CA HIS A 22 15.27 -4.36 -3.72
C HIS A 22 15.18 -3.63 -2.39
N THR A 23 14.11 -3.88 -1.65
CA THR A 23 14.01 -3.48 -0.26
C THR A 23 14.83 -4.46 0.58
N ILE A 24 15.94 -3.98 1.13
CA ILE A 24 16.83 -4.76 2.00
C ILE A 24 16.39 -4.53 3.45
N ILE A 25 16.07 -5.62 4.16
CA ILE A 25 15.60 -5.60 5.56
C ILE A 25 16.62 -6.36 6.40
N LYS A 26 17.10 -5.78 7.50
CA LYS A 26 18.17 -6.36 8.33
C LYS A 26 17.63 -7.12 9.55
N GLY A 27 16.42 -6.83 10.00
CA GLY A 27 15.83 -7.44 11.20
C GLY A 27 14.39 -6.99 11.46
N ILE A 28 13.83 -7.43 12.59
CA ILE A 28 12.52 -6.96 13.08
C ILE A 28 12.69 -5.49 13.50
N ASP A 29 11.70 -4.65 13.17
CA ASP A 29 11.70 -3.21 13.44
C ASP A 29 12.84 -2.41 12.76
N ASP A 30 13.48 -2.97 11.74
CA ASP A 30 14.50 -2.26 10.95
C ASP A 30 13.88 -1.35 9.88
N LEU A 31 12.78 -1.79 9.27
CA LEU A 31 12.11 -1.06 8.21
C LEU A 31 10.60 -1.12 8.37
N TRP A 32 9.98 0.06 8.51
CA TRP A 32 8.53 0.21 8.49
C TRP A 32 8.08 0.91 7.20
N GLN A 33 6.99 0.43 6.62
CA GLN A 33 6.33 1.05 5.48
C GLN A 33 5.06 1.73 5.96
N ALA A 34 4.88 3.00 5.61
CA ALA A 34 3.70 3.77 5.99
C ALA A 34 3.00 4.30 4.74
N ASP A 35 1.67 4.20 4.72
CA ASP A 35 0.84 4.72 3.64
C ASP A 35 -0.49 5.25 4.19
N LEU A 36 -1.19 6.06 3.39
CA LEU A 36 -2.47 6.63 3.70
C LEU A 36 -3.52 6.11 2.73
N ILE A 37 -4.48 5.34 3.23
CA ILE A 37 -5.61 4.88 2.42
C ILE A 37 -6.66 5.98 2.33
N ASP A 38 -7.11 6.27 1.11
CA ASP A 38 -8.20 7.20 0.84
C ASP A 38 -9.58 6.53 1.01
N PHE A 39 -10.33 7.00 2.00
CA PHE A 39 -11.70 6.61 2.32
C PHE A 39 -12.67 7.81 2.25
N GLN A 40 -12.34 8.88 1.53
CA GLN A 40 -13.14 10.12 1.48
C GLN A 40 -14.60 9.88 1.07
N LYS A 41 -14.84 8.95 0.14
CA LYS A 41 -16.18 8.52 -0.29
C LYS A 41 -17.05 8.05 0.89
N TYR A 42 -16.41 7.55 1.94
CA TYR A 42 -17.04 6.91 3.08
C TYR A 42 -17.26 7.88 4.26
N PHE A 43 -16.94 9.18 4.10
CA PHE A 43 -16.90 10.19 5.16
C PHE A 43 -18.20 10.32 5.98
N THR A 44 -19.36 10.30 5.32
CA THR A 44 -20.66 10.57 5.95
C THR A 44 -21.05 9.49 6.95
N PHE A 45 -20.74 8.23 6.66
CA PHE A 45 -21.04 7.10 7.53
C PHE A 45 -19.86 6.69 8.40
N ASN A 46 -18.63 7.06 8.03
CA ASN A 46 -17.44 6.81 8.82
C ASN A 46 -17.18 7.92 9.86
N LYS A 47 -18.22 8.52 10.43
CA LYS A 47 -18.15 9.54 11.51
C LYS A 47 -17.18 10.70 11.21
N GLY A 48 -17.05 11.07 9.94
CA GLY A 48 -16.17 12.14 9.50
C GLY A 48 -14.70 11.73 9.29
N TYR A 49 -14.36 10.44 9.33
CA TYR A 49 -13.05 9.94 8.96
C TYR A 49 -12.95 9.77 7.45
N LYS A 50 -11.87 10.30 6.88
CA LYS A 50 -11.62 10.35 5.43
C LYS A 50 -10.45 9.48 5.01
N TYR A 51 -9.52 9.22 5.92
CA TYR A 51 -8.29 8.54 5.61
C TYR A 51 -7.98 7.50 6.69
N VAL A 52 -7.15 6.52 6.35
CA VAL A 52 -6.61 5.57 7.31
C VAL A 52 -5.10 5.54 7.14
N LEU A 53 -4.37 5.94 8.17
CA LEU A 53 -2.92 5.76 8.23
C LEU A 53 -2.65 4.29 8.53
N VAL A 54 -1.86 3.65 7.67
CA VAL A 54 -1.43 2.26 7.84
C VAL A 54 0.09 2.26 7.96
N VAL A 55 0.59 1.62 9.00
CA VAL A 55 2.03 1.39 9.20
C VAL A 55 2.24 -0.11 9.32
N ILE A 56 3.18 -0.64 8.55
CA ILE A 56 3.47 -2.08 8.48
C ILE A 56 4.95 -2.27 8.79
N ASP A 57 5.26 -3.16 9.73
CA ASP A 57 6.62 -3.68 9.85
C ASP A 57 6.94 -4.61 8.66
N ALA A 58 7.96 -4.25 7.89
CA ALA A 58 8.28 -4.94 6.66
C ALA A 58 8.68 -6.40 6.88
N LEU A 59 9.23 -6.76 8.05
CA LEU A 59 9.61 -8.14 8.35
C LEU A 59 8.47 -8.93 9.02
N SER A 60 8.01 -8.51 10.20
CA SER A 60 7.01 -9.27 10.96
C SER A 60 5.61 -9.25 10.33
N LYS A 61 5.37 -8.32 9.39
CA LYS A 61 4.05 -8.02 8.81
C LYS A 61 3.02 -7.58 9.84
N TYR A 62 3.46 -7.14 11.01
CA TYR A 62 2.60 -6.51 11.99
C TYR A 62 2.07 -5.18 11.42
N VAL A 63 0.78 -4.92 11.62
CA VAL A 63 0.10 -3.74 11.06
C VAL A 63 -0.52 -2.91 12.17
N TRP A 64 -0.22 -1.61 12.15
CA TRP A 64 -0.93 -0.59 12.91
C TRP A 64 -1.80 0.23 11.97
N VAL A 65 -3.03 0.53 12.41
CA VAL A 65 -3.98 1.34 11.65
C VAL A 65 -4.54 2.45 12.51
N ARG A 66 -4.67 3.65 11.93
CA ARG A 66 -5.24 4.81 12.60
C ARG A 66 -6.13 5.62 11.68
N PRO A 67 -7.42 5.80 12.02
CA PRO A 67 -8.31 6.61 11.20
C PRO A 67 -8.00 8.10 11.37
N LEU A 68 -7.99 8.83 10.26
CA LEU A 68 -7.68 10.26 10.18
C LEU A 68 -8.81 11.02 9.50
N LYS A 69 -9.12 12.21 10.02
CA LYS A 69 -10.13 13.11 9.43
C LYS A 69 -9.56 13.98 8.30
N THR A 70 -8.24 14.14 8.26
CA THR A 70 -7.50 14.95 7.29
C THR A 70 -6.14 14.34 7.00
N GLU A 71 -5.64 14.56 5.79
CA GLU A 71 -4.30 14.18 5.31
C GLU A 71 -3.22 15.23 5.66
N HIS A 72 -3.57 16.28 6.41
CA HIS A 72 -2.61 17.32 6.79
C HIS A 72 -1.42 16.75 7.58
N LYS A 73 -0.22 17.20 7.19
CA LYS A 73 1.07 16.77 7.75
C LYS A 73 1.10 16.72 9.29
N ASN A 74 0.55 17.73 9.95
CA ASN A 74 0.53 17.80 11.42
C ASN A 74 -0.30 16.68 12.05
N TYR A 75 -1.44 16.32 11.44
CA TYR A 75 -2.29 15.25 11.93
C TYR A 75 -1.67 13.88 11.71
N VAL A 76 -1.05 13.67 10.55
CA VAL A 76 -0.31 12.44 10.24
C VAL A 76 0.87 12.28 11.20
N LYS A 77 1.65 13.34 11.42
CA LYS A 77 2.76 13.34 12.39
C LYS A 77 2.28 12.98 13.78
N ASN A 78 1.25 13.65 14.28
CA ASN A 78 0.71 13.39 15.62
C ASN A 78 0.21 11.94 15.74
N ALA A 79 -0.38 11.39 14.67
CA ALA A 79 -0.86 10.02 14.63
C ALA A 79 0.27 8.97 14.58
N MET A 80 1.44 9.32 14.05
CA MET A 80 2.63 8.45 14.11
C MET A 80 3.33 8.48 15.47
N GLN A 81 3.17 9.55 16.25
CA GLN A 81 3.83 9.73 17.55
C GLN A 81 3.05 9.16 18.73
N SER A 82 1.80 8.75 18.50
CA SER A 82 0.79 8.46 19.51
C SER A 82 0.42 6.99 19.61
#